data_AF-A0A5P9D076-F1
#
_entry.id   AF-A0A5P9D076-F1
#
_cell.length_a   1.000
_cell.length_b   1.000
_cell.length_c   1.000
_cell.angle_alpha   90.00
_cell.angle_beta   90.00
_cell.angle_gamma   90.00
#
_symmetry.space_group_name_H-M   'P 1'
#
loop_
_entity.id
_entity.type
_entity.pdbx_description
1 polymer ?
#
loop_
_entity_poly.entity_id
_entity_poly.type
_entity_poly.pdbx_seq_one_letter_code
_entity_poly.pdbx_strand_id
1 'polypeptide(L)'
;MHSKRMRRSLTLWLILLTGLAEGSTAIAQSLSTNPGRFGAMTCQQLWYVEQEVLAEGRVCLKTERARRAFSRAERCISDDEDILPTRARGYLETLREVARGKNCRGF
;
A
#
# COMPACT_ATOMS: atom_id res chain seq x y z
N MET A 1 60.34 -7.78 38.04
CA MET A 1 58.98 -7.56 38.57
C MET A 1 57.96 -7.88 37.48
N HIS A 2 57.00 -8.76 37.80
CA HIS A 2 55.62 -8.85 37.31
C HIS A 2 55.36 -8.97 35.79
N SER A 3 55.00 -10.17 35.31
CA SER A 3 53.59 -10.62 35.07
C SER A 3 53.13 -10.26 33.64
N LYS A 4 52.40 -11.05 32.84
CA LYS A 4 51.69 -12.33 32.95
C LYS A 4 51.41 -12.79 31.52
N ARG A 5 51.50 -14.09 31.24
CA ARG A 5 50.84 -14.72 30.08
C ARG A 5 49.34 -14.43 30.15
N MET A 6 48.73 -14.00 29.05
CA MET A 6 47.28 -14.11 28.89
C MET A 6 46.98 -14.73 27.52
N ARG A 7 46.80 -16.06 27.56
CA ARG A 7 46.11 -16.86 26.54
C ARG A 7 44.63 -16.56 26.64
N ARG A 8 43.99 -16.06 25.58
CA ARG A 8 42.52 -16.11 25.39
C ARG A 8 42.27 -16.21 23.88
N SER A 9 42.36 -17.44 23.36
CA SER A 9 41.20 -18.27 22.99
C SER A 9 40.30 -17.58 21.95
N LEU A 10 40.48 -18.02 20.70
CA LEU A 10 39.51 -17.90 19.62
C LEU A 10 38.13 -18.31 20.13
N THR A 11 37.19 -17.37 20.13
CA THR A 11 35.76 -17.68 20.08
C THR A 11 35.19 -16.92 18.89
N LEU A 12 35.30 -17.56 17.72
CA LEU A 12 34.47 -17.26 16.56
C LEU A 12 33.00 -17.47 16.97
N TRP A 13 32.29 -16.37 17.20
CA TRP A 13 30.83 -16.35 17.15
C TRP A 13 30.43 -15.65 15.84
N LEU A 14 30.53 -16.39 14.74
CA LEU A 14 29.96 -16.01 13.44
C LEU A 14 28.66 -16.79 13.27
N ILE A 15 27.61 -16.32 13.93
CA ILE A 15 26.23 -16.69 13.62
C ILE A 15 25.49 -15.38 13.40
N LEU A 16 25.30 -15.03 12.13
CA LEU A 16 24.22 -14.15 11.69
C LEU A 16 23.62 -14.79 10.46
N LEU A 17 22.83 -15.83 10.74
CA LEU A 17 21.86 -16.41 9.83
C LEU A 17 20.68 -15.44 9.66
N THR A 18 20.16 -15.45 8.44
CA THR A 18 18.74 -15.28 8.07
C THR A 18 18.06 -13.93 8.28
N GLY A 19 17.62 -13.35 7.15
CA GLY A 19 16.49 -12.42 7.13
C GLY A 19 16.47 -11.40 5.99
N LEU A 20 16.56 -11.82 4.72
CA LEU A 20 16.22 -10.95 3.60
C LEU A 20 15.16 -11.64 2.75
N ALA A 21 13.94 -11.66 3.28
CA ALA A 21 12.73 -11.95 2.54
C ALA A 21 11.62 -11.03 3.03
N GLU A 22 11.81 -9.72 2.88
CA GLU A 22 10.73 -8.73 2.94
C GLU A 22 10.55 -8.14 1.55
N GLY A 23 10.25 -9.03 0.59
CA GLY A 23 9.59 -8.65 -0.64
C GLY A 23 8.09 -8.66 -0.39
N SER A 24 7.44 -7.50 -0.54
CA SER A 24 5.99 -7.29 -0.61
C SER A 24 5.28 -7.06 0.73
N THR A 25 5.07 -5.79 1.10
CA THR A 25 3.77 -5.28 1.58
C THR A 25 3.80 -3.74 1.71
N ALA A 26 3.73 -3.00 0.60
CA ALA A 26 3.56 -1.53 0.67
C ALA A 26 2.12 -1.05 0.36
N ILE A 27 1.13 -1.95 0.29
CA ILE A 27 -0.28 -1.59 0.05
C ILE A 27 -1.15 -1.88 1.29
N ALA A 28 -0.56 -2.38 2.38
CA ALA A 28 -1.29 -2.57 3.64
C ALA A 28 -1.70 -1.25 4.32
N GLN A 29 -1.10 -0.13 3.93
CA GLN A 29 -1.34 1.19 4.53
C GLN A 29 -2.41 2.01 3.79
N SER A 30 -2.76 1.68 2.55
CA SER A 30 -3.67 2.48 1.70
C SER A 30 -5.16 2.21 1.94
N LEU A 31 -5.50 1.10 2.59
CA LEU A 31 -6.88 0.72 2.91
C LEU A 31 -7.35 1.37 4.22
N SER A 32 -7.10 2.68 4.35
CA SER A 32 -7.29 3.45 5.59
C SER A 32 -8.76 3.50 6.05
N THR A 33 -9.71 3.41 5.12
CA THR A 33 -11.14 3.42 5.44
C THR A 33 -11.70 2.00 5.59
N ASN A 34 -12.37 1.71 6.70
CA ASN A 34 -13.06 0.42 6.85
C ASN A 34 -14.20 0.29 5.80
N PRO A 35 -14.27 -0.78 4.99
CA PRO A 35 -15.33 -0.98 4.00
C PRO A 35 -16.76 -0.90 4.56
N GLY A 36 -16.95 -1.30 5.82
CA GLY A 36 -18.24 -1.18 6.51
C GLY A 36 -18.74 0.25 6.69
N ARG A 37 -17.89 1.26 6.45
CA ARG A 37 -18.26 2.69 6.51
C ARG A 37 -18.64 3.29 5.16
N PHE A 38 -18.40 2.61 4.04
CA PHE A 38 -18.67 3.13 2.70
C PHE A 38 -20.11 3.60 2.51
N GLY A 39 -21.10 2.87 3.06
CA GLY A 39 -22.51 3.23 2.93
C GLY A 39 -22.86 4.63 3.45
N ALA A 40 -22.15 5.08 4.50
CA ALA A 40 -22.32 6.38 5.13
C ALA A 40 -21.53 7.50 4.45
N MET A 41 -20.63 7.18 3.52
CA MET A 41 -19.81 8.16 2.82
C MET A 41 -20.58 8.85 1.71
N THR A 42 -20.21 10.11 1.45
CA THR A 42 -20.67 10.85 0.27
C THR A 42 -20.01 10.31 -0.99
N CYS A 43 -20.63 10.53 -2.15
CA CYS A 43 -20.04 10.15 -3.45
C CYS A 43 -18.63 10.74 -3.66
N GLN A 44 -18.42 11.97 -3.19
CA GLN A 44 -17.11 12.63 -3.27
C GLN A 44 -16.05 11.92 -2.42
N GLN A 45 -16.43 11.46 -1.23
CA GLN A 45 -15.51 10.73 -0.35
C GLN A 45 -15.18 9.34 -0.91
N LEU A 46 -16.18 8.63 -1.45
CA LEU A 46 -15.95 7.35 -2.14
C LEU A 46 -14.98 7.54 -3.32
N TRP A 47 -15.19 8.58 -4.13
CA TRP A 47 -14.29 8.92 -5.24
C TRP A 47 -12.86 9.15 -4.76
N TYR A 48 -12.66 9.92 -3.69
CA TYR A 48 -11.32 10.17 -3.17
C TYR A 48 -10.64 8.89 -2.69
N VAL A 49 -11.34 8.02 -1.96
CA VAL A 49 -10.77 6.75 -1.50
C VAL A 49 -10.38 5.83 -2.66
N GLU A 50 -11.20 5.75 -3.71
CA GLU A 50 -10.82 4.99 -4.91
C GLU A 50 -9.52 5.53 -5.51
N GLN A 51 -9.44 6.84 -5.75
CA GLN A 51 -8.26 7.43 -6.39
C GLN A 51 -7.00 7.33 -5.52
N GLU A 52 -7.14 7.40 -4.20
CA GLU A 52 -6.05 7.19 -3.24
C GLU A 52 -5.49 5.77 -3.33
N VAL A 53 -6.36 4.75 -3.30
CA VAL A 53 -5.95 3.34 -3.41
C VAL A 53 -5.25 3.08 -4.76
N LEU A 54 -5.76 3.65 -5.85
CA LEU A 54 -5.12 3.54 -7.17
C LEU A 54 -3.75 4.22 -7.20
N ALA A 55 -3.64 5.43 -6.64
CA ALA A 55 -2.40 6.20 -6.61
C ALA A 55 -1.31 5.52 -5.76
N GLU A 56 -1.65 5.06 -4.56
CA GLU A 56 -0.73 4.33 -3.68
C GLU A 56 -0.34 2.97 -4.25
N GLY A 57 -1.28 2.33 -4.96
CA GLY A 57 -1.01 1.12 -5.73
C GLY A 57 -0.20 1.34 -7.01
N ARG A 58 0.19 2.59 -7.31
CA ARG A 58 0.94 3.00 -8.51
C ARG A 58 0.23 2.70 -9.83
N VAL A 59 -1.10 2.67 -9.81
CA VAL A 59 -1.95 2.62 -11.02
C VAL A 59 -2.05 4.01 -11.62
N CYS A 60 -1.93 4.12 -12.94
CA CYS A 60 -1.98 5.40 -13.62
C CYS A 60 -3.40 5.98 -13.60
N LEU A 61 -3.56 7.15 -12.96
CA LEU A 61 -4.85 7.81 -12.83
C LEU A 61 -5.35 8.36 -14.17
N LYS A 62 -6.55 7.90 -14.58
CA LYS A 62 -7.08 8.09 -15.93
C LYS A 62 -7.54 9.52 -16.23
N THR A 63 -8.02 10.25 -15.22
CA THR A 63 -8.61 11.58 -15.41
C THR A 63 -7.68 12.71 -14.96
N GLU A 64 -7.76 13.87 -15.65
CA GLU A 64 -7.05 15.09 -15.24
C GLU A 64 -7.39 15.51 -13.81
N ARG A 65 -8.66 15.33 -13.40
CA ARG A 65 -9.12 15.61 -12.04
C ARG A 65 -8.34 14.78 -11.02
N ALA A 66 -8.22 13.47 -11.24
CA ALA A 66 -7.51 12.57 -10.36
C ALA A 66 -6.00 12.87 -10.36
N ARG A 67 -5.39 13.08 -11.54
CA ARG A 67 -3.98 13.46 -11.66
C ARG A 67 -3.65 14.75 -10.90
N ARG A 68 -4.54 15.75 -10.93
CA ARG A 68 -4.35 17.00 -10.16
C ARG A 68 -4.50 16.76 -8.65
N ALA A 69 -5.53 16.04 -8.23
CA ALA A 69 -5.80 15.75 -6.82
C ALA A 69 -4.67 14.97 -6.15
N PHE A 70 -4.03 14.06 -6.88
CA PHE A 70 -2.95 13.20 -6.40
C PHE A 70 -1.60 13.51 -7.09
N SER A 71 -1.37 14.78 -7.43
CA SER A 71 -0.15 15.23 -8.14
C SER A 71 1.16 14.95 -7.40
N ARG A 72 1.09 14.67 -6.09
CA ARG A 72 2.24 14.33 -5.23
C ARG A 72 2.42 12.83 -4.99
N ALA A 73 1.53 11.99 -5.54
CA ALA A 73 1.67 10.55 -5.43
C ALA A 73 2.94 10.07 -6.16
N GLU A 74 3.40 8.86 -5.82
CA GLU A 74 4.50 8.25 -6.53
C GLU A 74 4.18 8.07 -8.02
N ARG A 75 5.23 8.01 -8.84
CA ARG A 75 5.08 7.77 -10.28
C ARG A 75 4.36 6.44 -10.51
N CYS A 76 3.27 6.46 -11.28
CA CYS A 76 2.58 5.23 -11.66
C CYS A 76 3.45 4.32 -12.52
N ILE A 77 3.16 3.01 -12.51
CA ILE A 77 3.94 1.97 -13.20
C ILE A 77 3.12 1.16 -14.20
N SER A 78 1.79 1.20 -14.12
CA SER A 78 0.88 0.51 -15.05
C SER A 78 -0.49 1.17 -15.07
N ASP A 79 -1.20 1.08 -16.21
CA ASP A 79 -2.61 1.45 -16.35
C ASP A 79 -3.56 0.36 -15.82
N ASP A 80 -3.05 -0.83 -15.55
CA ASP A 80 -3.80 -2.00 -15.13
C ASP A 80 -3.92 -2.10 -13.60
N GLU A 81 -5.13 -2.36 -13.11
CA GLU A 81 -5.40 -2.60 -11.69
C GLU A 81 -4.95 -4.00 -11.24
N ASP A 82 -4.58 -4.90 -12.15
CA ASP A 82 -4.05 -6.23 -11.82
C ASP A 82 -2.67 -6.20 -11.14
N ILE A 83 -1.97 -5.07 -11.18
CA ILE A 83 -0.78 -4.85 -10.35
C ILE A 83 -1.12 -4.76 -8.85
N LEU A 84 -2.40 -4.51 -8.52
CA LEU A 84 -2.85 -4.39 -7.14
C LEU A 84 -2.99 -5.78 -6.50
N PRO A 85 -2.65 -5.92 -5.21
CA PRO A 85 -2.93 -7.12 -4.45
C PRO A 85 -4.44 -7.43 -4.47
N THR A 86 -4.79 -8.71 -4.44
CA THR A 86 -6.18 -9.19 -4.44
C THR A 86 -7.05 -8.48 -3.39
N ARG A 87 -6.50 -8.20 -2.20
CA ARG A 87 -7.22 -7.47 -1.14
C ARG A 87 -7.62 -6.05 -1.56
N ALA A 88 -6.73 -5.33 -2.25
CA ALA A 88 -7.01 -3.97 -2.73
C ALA A 88 -8.03 -3.99 -3.88
N ARG A 89 -7.94 -4.97 -4.78
CA ARG A 89 -8.95 -5.15 -5.85
C ARG A 89 -10.34 -5.41 -5.28
N GLY A 90 -10.48 -6.33 -4.32
CA GLY A 90 -11.77 -6.59 -3.66
C GLY A 90 -12.30 -5.40 -2.83
N TYR A 91 -11.40 -4.60 -2.25
CA TYR A 91 -11.76 -3.36 -1.58
C TYR A 91 -12.35 -2.33 -2.55
N LEU A 92 -11.70 -2.13 -3.70
CA LEU A 92 -12.19 -1.25 -4.78
C LEU A 92 -13.52 -1.73 -5.35
N GLU A 93 -13.69 -3.04 -5.54
CA GLU A 93 -14.95 -3.64 -5.98
C GLU A 93 -16.09 -3.30 -5.02
N THR A 94 -15.90 -3.54 -3.72
CA THR A 94 -16.90 -3.22 -2.68
C THR A 94 -17.24 -1.71 -2.67
N LEU A 95 -16.22 -0.85 -2.79
CA LEU A 95 -16.40 0.60 -2.84
C LEU A 95 -17.25 1.01 -4.05
N ARG A 96 -16.94 0.47 -5.23
CA ARG A 96 -17.64 0.77 -6.49
C ARG A 96 -19.07 0.24 -6.47
N GLU A 97 -19.33 -0.91 -5.86
CA GLU A 97 -20.70 -1.42 -5.65
C GLU A 97 -21.54 -0.45 -4.83
N VAL A 98 -21.01 0.04 -3.70
CA VAL A 98 -21.69 1.03 -2.88
C VAL A 98 -21.91 2.33 -3.64
N ALA A 99 -20.90 2.81 -4.38
CA ALA A 99 -21.01 4.03 -5.18
C ALA A 99 -22.09 3.91 -6.28
N ARG A 100 -22.13 2.78 -6.98
CA ARG A 100 -23.18 2.46 -7.98
C ARG A 100 -24.56 2.37 -7.34
N GLY A 101 -24.69 1.70 -6.19
CA GLY A 101 -25.95 1.64 -5.44
C GLY A 101 -26.47 3.02 -4.99
N LYS A 102 -25.56 3.99 -4.81
CA LYS A 102 -25.89 5.38 -4.47
C LYS A 102 -26.07 6.29 -5.69
N ASN A 103 -25.98 5.78 -6.92
CA ASN A 103 -26.00 6.55 -8.17
C ASN A 103 -24.95 7.68 -8.22
N CYS A 104 -23.75 7.42 -7.69
CA CYS A 104 -22.66 8.39 -7.74
C CYS A 104 -22.17 8.58 -9.18
N ARG A 105 -22.19 9.83 -9.67
CA ARG A 105 -21.67 10.14 -11.02
C ARG A 105 -20.14 9.92 -11.07
N GLY A 106 -19.68 9.24 -12.11
CA GLY A 106 -18.25 8.96 -12.33
C GLY A 106 -17.75 7.65 -11.70
N PHE A 107 -18.68 6.76 -11.34
CA PHE A 107 -18.46 5.37 -10.91
C PHE A 107 -19.22 4.40 -11.82
#